data_AF-A0A1G1YNW5-F1
#
_entry.id   AF-A0A1G1YNW5-F1
#
_cell.length_a   1.000
_cell.length_b   1.000
_cell.length_c   1.000
_cell.angle_alpha   90.00
_cell.angle_beta   90.00
_cell.angle_gamma   90.00
#
_symmetry.space_group_name_H-M   'P 1'
#
loop_
_entity.id
_entity.type
_entity.pdbx_description
1 polymer ?
#
loop_
_entity_poly.entity_id
_entity_poly.type
_entity_poly.pdbx_seq_one_letter_code
_entity_poly.pdbx_strand_id
1 'polypeptide(L)'
;MIEIPAGNINAYENVYEALRREVKEECDLEITNIIDHYRGPIRESKKRDKTFVFKPFLCQQALQTNAGLPWIGFVFLCEVKGEPHLEPTEAKDPQWLTIAELRQLIKTKPAKFFPIQLPVLEYFIRYWKNR
;
A
#
# COMPACT_ATOMS: atom_id res chain seq x y z
N MET A 1 -14.43 -6.94 3.85
CA MET A 1 -13.08 -7.38 4.21
C MET A 1 -12.29 -6.11 4.53
N ILE A 2 -11.36 -6.13 5.48
CA ILE A 2 -10.54 -4.95 5.81
C ILE A 2 -9.28 -4.99 4.95
N GLU A 3 -9.03 -3.90 4.25
CA GLU A 3 -7.92 -3.74 3.31
C GLU A 3 -7.22 -2.40 3.55
N ILE A 4 -5.93 -2.32 3.21
CA ILE A 4 -5.23 -1.06 2.97
C ILE A 4 -5.36 -0.67 1.49
N PRO A 5 -5.29 0.64 1.15
CA PRO A 5 -5.43 1.08 -0.24
C PRO A 5 -4.39 0.43 -1.15
N ALA A 6 -4.84 -0.07 -2.30
CA ALA A 6 -3.99 -0.80 -3.21
C ALA A 6 -4.60 -0.93 -4.61
N GLY A 7 -3.83 -0.58 -5.63
CA GLY A 7 -4.22 -0.89 -7.01
C GLY A 7 -3.04 -1.19 -7.93
N ASN A 8 -3.35 -1.31 -9.21
CA ASN A 8 -2.39 -1.78 -10.21
C ASN A 8 -1.50 -0.63 -10.69
N ILE A 9 -0.23 -0.96 -10.93
CA ILE A 9 0.68 -0.05 -11.65
C ILE A 9 0.39 -0.20 -13.14
N ASN A 10 -0.03 0.88 -13.79
CA ASN A 10 -0.27 0.89 -15.23
C ASN A 10 1.04 0.71 -16.02
N ALA A 11 0.92 0.31 -17.29
CA ALA A 11 2.09 0.10 -18.14
C ALA A 11 2.97 1.37 -18.21
N TYR A 12 4.23 1.24 -17.82
CA TYR A 12 5.23 2.31 -17.72
C TYR A 12 4.92 3.43 -16.71
N GLU A 13 3.91 3.24 -15.84
CA GLU A 13 3.62 4.14 -14.74
C GLU A 13 4.72 4.03 -13.66
N ASN A 14 5.12 5.16 -13.11
CA ASN A 14 6.05 5.17 -11.99
C ASN A 14 5.31 4.72 -10.72
N VAL A 15 5.90 3.79 -9.95
CA VAL A 15 5.29 3.24 -8.72
C VAL A 15 4.83 4.32 -7.73
N TYR A 16 5.52 5.46 -7.66
CA TYR A 16 5.16 6.57 -6.78
C TYR A 16 3.96 7.39 -7.30
N GLU A 17 3.75 7.42 -8.60
CA GLU A 17 2.58 8.04 -9.22
C GLU A 17 1.37 7.13 -9.04
N ALA A 18 1.51 5.82 -9.30
CA ALA A 18 0.49 4.82 -9.01
C ALA A 18 0.06 4.90 -7.54
N LEU A 19 1.01 4.89 -6.60
CA LEU A 19 0.73 5.01 -5.16
C LEU A 19 -0.13 6.25 -4.82
N ARG A 20 0.18 7.42 -5.39
CA ARG A 20 -0.58 8.65 -5.14
C ARG A 20 -1.97 8.61 -5.76
N ARG A 21 -2.05 8.10 -6.98
CA ARG A 21 -3.31 7.96 -7.73
C ARG A 21 -4.26 7.02 -6.98
N GLU A 22 -3.83 5.81 -6.65
CA GLU A 22 -4.65 4.81 -5.96
C GLU A 22 -5.12 5.31 -4.58
N VAL A 23 -4.23 5.90 -3.79
CA VAL A 23 -4.62 6.47 -2.48
C VAL A 23 -5.63 7.61 -2.62
N LYS A 24 -5.55 8.40 -3.70
CA LYS A 24 -6.50 9.46 -3.98
C LYS A 24 -7.84 8.92 -4.47
N GLU A 25 -7.83 7.94 -5.37
CA GLU A 25 -9.03 7.30 -5.93
C GLU A 25 -9.81 6.53 -4.86
N GLU A 26 -9.11 5.75 -4.03
CA GLU A 26 -9.75 4.86 -3.04
C GLU A 26 -10.03 5.51 -1.69
N CYS A 27 -9.44 6.66 -1.36
CA CYS A 27 -9.60 7.26 -0.02
C CYS A 27 -9.75 8.79 -0.02
N ASP A 28 -9.63 9.45 -1.17
CA ASP A 28 -9.56 10.91 -1.30
C ASP A 28 -8.38 11.58 -0.55
N LEU A 29 -7.39 10.79 -0.12
CA LEU A 29 -6.25 11.25 0.68
C LEU A 29 -5.08 11.72 -0.20
N GLU A 30 -4.35 12.75 0.25
CA GLU A 30 -3.14 13.22 -0.43
C GLU A 30 -1.89 12.83 0.37
N ILE A 31 -0.98 12.09 -0.26
CA ILE A 31 0.31 11.72 0.34
C ILE A 31 1.21 12.93 0.47
N THR A 32 1.56 13.28 1.70
CA THR A 32 2.48 14.39 2.03
C THR A 32 3.92 13.91 2.20
N ASN A 33 4.10 12.68 2.66
CA ASN A 33 5.43 12.09 2.89
C ASN A 33 5.41 10.57 2.69
N ILE A 34 6.53 10.01 2.23
CA ILE A 34 6.72 8.57 2.14
C ILE A 34 7.93 8.22 3.02
N ILE A 35 7.72 7.33 3.97
CA ILE A 35 8.66 7.07 5.05
C ILE A 35 9.56 5.87 4.69
N ASP A 36 10.86 5.98 5.01
CA ASP A 36 11.92 4.96 4.84
C ASP A 36 12.09 4.37 3.44
N HIS A 37 11.54 5.05 2.42
CA HIS A 37 11.73 4.69 1.02
C HIS A 37 13.10 5.12 0.50
N TYR A 38 13.49 4.57 -0.65
CA TYR A 38 14.57 5.11 -1.46
C TYR A 38 14.09 5.25 -2.90
N ARG A 39 14.41 6.38 -3.54
CA ARG A 39 14.16 6.63 -4.96
C ARG A 39 15.47 7.01 -5.64
N GLY A 40 15.94 6.13 -6.51
CA GLY A 40 17.07 6.42 -7.37
C GLY A 40 16.72 7.43 -8.47
N PRO A 41 17.73 8.07 -9.09
CA PRO A 41 17.50 8.92 -10.26
C PRO A 41 16.97 8.08 -11.43
N ILE A 42 16.11 8.70 -12.25
CA ILE A 42 15.71 8.11 -13.52
C ILE A 42 16.91 8.14 -14.46
N ARG A 43 17.20 6.99 -15.06
CA ARG A 43 18.18 6.82 -16.14
C ARG A 43 17.43 6.61 -17.44
N GLU A 44 17.89 7.27 -18.50
CA GLU A 44 17.34 7.13 -19.83
C GLU A 44 18.43 6.59 -20.78
N SER A 45 18.09 5.54 -21.52
CA SER A 45 18.97 4.95 -22.53
C SER A 45 18.99 5.82 -23.79
N LYS A 46 19.97 5.61 -24.68
CA LYS A 46 19.97 6.25 -26.01
C LYS A 46 18.73 5.90 -26.86
N LYS A 47 18.04 4.80 -26.56
CA LYS A 47 16.80 4.36 -27.22
C LYS A 47 15.54 4.91 -26.52
N ARG A 48 15.68 5.80 -25.54
CA ARG A 48 14.61 6.40 -24.72
C ARG A 48 13.94 5.43 -23.74
N ASP A 49 14.58 4.30 -23.44
CA ASP A 49 14.12 3.42 -22.35
C ASP A 49 14.39 4.11 -21.02
N LYS A 50 13.40 4.17 -20.13
CA LYS A 50 13.53 4.80 -18.81
C LYS A 50 13.48 3.76 -17.71
N THR A 51 14.44 3.82 -16.80
CA THR A 51 14.50 2.95 -15.63
C THR A 51 14.88 3.74 -14.38
N PHE A 52 14.45 3.27 -13.23
CA PHE A 52 14.91 3.74 -11.93
C PHE A 52 14.81 2.59 -10.94
N VAL A 53 15.51 2.72 -9.82
CA VAL A 53 15.44 1.77 -8.70
C VAL A 53 14.71 2.41 -7.54
N PHE A 54 14.03 1.60 -6.75
CA PHE A 54 13.36 2.06 -5.54
C PHE A 54 13.43 1.01 -4.43
N LYS A 55 13.26 1.48 -3.20
CA LYS A 55 13.07 0.65 -2.01
C LYS A 55 11.67 0.98 -1.44
N PRO A 56 10.73 0.02 -1.41
CA PRO A 56 9.46 0.18 -0.70
C PRO A 56 9.66 -0.03 0.81
N PHE A 57 8.61 0.17 1.61
CA PHE A 57 8.64 -0.23 3.02
C PHE A 57 8.75 -1.76 3.15
N LEU A 58 7.99 -2.50 2.36
CA LEU A 58 8.13 -3.95 2.18
C LEU A 58 7.57 -4.41 0.84
N CYS A 59 7.83 -5.67 0.51
CA CYS A 59 7.16 -6.38 -0.57
C CYS A 59 6.23 -7.45 0.02
N GLN A 60 5.12 -7.73 -0.68
CA GLN A 60 4.24 -8.86 -0.40
C GLN A 60 4.08 -9.70 -1.66
N GLN A 61 3.78 -10.99 -1.51
CA GLN A 61 3.59 -11.90 -2.63
C GLN A 61 2.47 -12.91 -2.32
N ALA A 62 1.56 -13.10 -3.27
CA ALA A 62 0.66 -14.24 -3.28
C ALA A 62 1.42 -15.50 -3.70
N LEU A 63 1.53 -16.49 -2.81
CA LEU A 63 2.19 -17.76 -3.11
C LEU A 63 1.25 -18.76 -3.80
N GLN A 64 -0.03 -18.71 -3.46
CA GLN A 64 -1.07 -19.56 -4.06
C GLN A 64 -2.43 -18.88 -3.90
N THR A 65 -3.24 -18.94 -4.95
CA THR A 65 -4.60 -18.40 -4.98
C THR A 65 -5.55 -19.40 -5.62
N ASN A 66 -6.79 -19.48 -5.15
CA ASN A 66 -7.84 -20.25 -5.83
C ASN A 66 -8.50 -19.35 -6.88
N ALA A 67 -8.04 -19.44 -8.14
CA ALA A 67 -8.47 -18.59 -9.27
C ALA A 67 -8.18 -17.07 -9.15
N GLY A 68 -7.36 -16.67 -8.18
CA GLY A 68 -6.82 -15.31 -8.09
C GLY A 68 -5.58 -15.10 -8.97
N LEU A 69 -5.06 -13.86 -8.98
CA LEU A 69 -3.84 -13.52 -9.68
C LEU A 69 -2.61 -13.69 -8.77
N PRO A 70 -1.43 -14.04 -9.31
CA PRO A 70 -0.19 -14.20 -8.56
C PRO A 70 0.44 -12.84 -8.22
N TRP A 71 -0.26 -12.02 -7.43
CA TRP A 71 0.15 -10.65 -7.16
C TRP A 71 1.48 -10.55 -6.41
N ILE A 72 2.30 -9.61 -6.83
CA ILE A 72 3.44 -9.08 -6.07
C ILE A 72 3.13 -7.60 -5.82
N GLY A 73 3.14 -7.20 -4.55
CA GLY A 73 2.84 -5.84 -4.13
C GLY A 73 4.06 -5.15 -3.54
N PHE A 74 4.20 -3.85 -3.83
CA PHE A 74 5.13 -2.95 -3.16
C PHE A 74 4.35 -2.08 -2.19
N VAL A 75 4.64 -2.20 -0.90
CA VAL A 75 3.91 -1.47 0.15
C VAL A 75 4.75 -0.29 0.63
N PHE A 76 4.10 0.85 0.81
CA PHE A 76 4.73 2.08 1.28
C PHE A 76 4.08 2.55 2.58
N LEU A 77 4.91 3.05 3.50
CA LEU A 77 4.44 3.74 4.70
C LEU A 77 4.37 5.23 4.38
N CYS A 78 3.19 5.85 4.55
CA CYS A 78 2.96 7.23 4.13
C CYS A 78 2.38 8.07 5.26
N GLU A 79 2.69 9.36 5.24
CA GLU A 79 1.89 10.39 5.90
C GLU A 79 1.00 11.02 4.84
N VAL A 80 -0.23 11.35 5.23
CA VAL A 80 -1.26 11.88 4.33
C VAL A 80 -1.99 13.03 4.99
N LYS A 81 -2.68 13.83 4.18
CA LYS A 81 -3.64 14.84 4.63
C LYS A 81 -5.00 14.60 3.96
N GLY A 82 -6.06 15.10 4.59
CA GLY A 82 -7.44 14.95 4.17
C GLY A 82 -8.23 14.08 5.13
N GLU A 83 -9.54 14.04 4.92
CA GLU A 83 -10.44 13.12 5.61
C GLU A 83 -10.79 11.98 4.65
N PRO A 84 -10.75 10.72 5.12
CA PRO A 84 -11.05 9.58 4.27
C PRO A 84 -12.50 9.68 3.79
N HIS A 85 -12.66 9.90 2.49
CA HIS A 85 -13.95 9.94 1.82
C HIS A 85 -13.95 8.94 0.67
N LEU A 86 -15.10 8.32 0.42
CA LEU A 86 -15.24 7.31 -0.63
C LEU A 86 -16.22 7.73 -1.69
N GLU A 87 -15.86 7.42 -2.92
CA GLU A 87 -16.82 7.07 -3.97
C GLU A 87 -17.46 5.71 -3.60
N PRO A 88 -18.79 5.62 -3.39
CA PRO A 88 -19.47 4.46 -2.79
C PRO A 88 -19.37 3.14 -3.58
N THR A 89 -18.85 3.17 -4.80
CA THR A 89 -18.86 2.03 -5.72
C THR A 89 -17.71 1.04 -5.50
N GLU A 90 -16.58 1.46 -4.93
CA GLU A 90 -15.35 0.66 -4.92
C GLU A 90 -14.93 0.20 -3.52
N ALA A 91 -15.19 0.97 -2.48
CA ALA A 91 -14.93 0.57 -1.10
C ALA A 91 -16.11 0.90 -0.17
N LYS A 92 -16.10 0.29 1.02
CA LYS A 92 -17.11 0.53 2.05
C LYS A 92 -16.40 0.91 3.33
N ASP A 93 -16.74 2.09 3.87
CA ASP A 93 -16.41 2.52 5.23
C ASP A 93 -14.89 2.70 5.47
N PRO A 94 -14.27 3.76 4.93
CA PRO A 94 -12.85 4.02 5.12
C PRO A 94 -12.67 4.57 6.55
N GLN A 95 -11.71 4.02 7.29
CA GLN A 95 -11.57 4.33 8.71
C GLN A 95 -10.11 4.58 9.09
N TRP A 96 -9.91 5.62 9.88
CA TRP A 96 -8.71 5.77 10.67
C TRP A 96 -8.73 4.78 11.84
N LEU A 97 -7.64 4.05 12.01
CA LEU A 97 -7.42 3.20 13.17
C LEU A 97 -6.16 3.65 13.89
N THR A 98 -6.24 3.73 15.20
CA THR A 98 -5.03 3.82 16.03
C THR A 98 -4.24 2.51 15.94
N ILE A 99 -2.93 2.58 16.21
CA ILE A 99 -2.06 1.40 16.26
C ILE A 99 -2.53 0.38 17.31
N ALA A 100 -3.13 0.86 18.41
CA ALA A 100 -3.67 0.00 19.45
C ALA A 100 -4.90 -0.78 18.96
N GLU A 101 -5.82 -0.11 18.27
CA GLU A 101 -7.02 -0.73 17.69
C GLU A 101 -6.65 -1.74 16.60
N LEU A 102 -5.76 -1.37 15.67
CA LEU A 102 -5.28 -2.27 14.63
C LEU A 102 -4.67 -3.55 15.23
N ARG A 103 -3.84 -3.38 16.27
CA ARG A 103 -3.22 -4.51 16.99
C ARG A 103 -4.27 -5.42 17.64
N GLN A 104 -5.30 -4.83 18.24
CA GLN A 104 -6.37 -5.60 18.85
C GLN A 104 -7.20 -6.32 17.79
N LEU A 105 -7.49 -5.70 16.64
CA LEU A 105 -8.22 -6.29 15.53
C LEU A 105 -7.47 -7.47 14.92
N ILE A 106 -6.17 -7.33 14.65
CA ILE A 106 -5.35 -8.43 14.12
C ILE A 106 -5.31 -9.60 15.11
N LYS A 107 -5.15 -9.31 16.41
CA LYS A 107 -5.10 -10.35 17.45
C LYS A 107 -6.44 -11.11 17.60
N THR A 108 -7.57 -10.40 17.53
CA THR A 108 -8.88 -10.98 17.87
C THR A 108 -9.69 -11.42 16.67
N LYS A 109 -9.48 -10.82 15.50
CA LYS A 109 -10.28 -11.01 14.29
C LYS A 109 -9.40 -11.02 13.01
N PRO A 110 -8.32 -11.82 12.94
CA PRO A 110 -7.40 -11.81 11.80
C PRO A 110 -8.10 -12.15 10.47
N ALA A 111 -9.12 -13.03 10.50
CA ALA A 111 -9.88 -13.42 9.33
C ALA A 111 -10.72 -12.29 8.68
N LYS A 112 -10.81 -11.11 9.31
CA LYS A 112 -11.45 -9.95 8.71
C LYS A 112 -10.58 -9.25 7.67
N PHE A 113 -9.26 -9.43 7.75
CA PHE A 113 -8.30 -8.77 6.86
C PHE A 113 -8.14 -9.54 5.56
N PHE A 114 -7.83 -8.83 4.48
CA PHE A 114 -7.44 -9.47 3.24
C PHE A 114 -6.14 -10.26 3.44
N PRO A 115 -6.13 -11.59 3.15
CA PRO A 115 -5.03 -12.46 3.60
C PRO A 115 -3.64 -12.05 3.11
N ILE A 116 -3.51 -11.45 1.91
CA ILE A 116 -2.21 -11.01 1.40
C ILE A 116 -1.65 -9.80 2.16
N GLN A 117 -2.52 -8.97 2.73
CA GLN A 117 -2.15 -7.74 3.46
C GLN A 117 -2.02 -7.97 4.98
N LEU A 118 -2.61 -9.04 5.54
CA LEU A 118 -2.45 -9.38 6.96
C LEU A 118 -0.97 -9.47 7.41
N PRO A 119 -0.07 -10.22 6.75
CA PRO A 119 1.34 -10.31 7.18
C PRO A 119 2.06 -8.96 7.08
N VAL A 120 1.62 -8.07 6.19
CA VAL A 120 2.11 -6.70 6.08
C VAL A 120 1.78 -5.88 7.32
N LEU A 121 0.51 -5.93 7.75
CA LEU A 121 0.05 -5.20 8.92
C LEU A 121 0.70 -5.75 10.21
N GLU A 122 0.92 -7.06 10.30
CA GLU A 122 1.68 -7.67 11.39
C GLU A 122 3.12 -7.17 11.43
N TYR A 123 3.78 -7.06 10.27
CA TYR A 123 5.12 -6.48 10.17
C TYR A 123 5.13 -5.00 10.59
N PHE A 124 4.16 -4.22 10.13
CA PHE A 124 4.01 -2.81 10.48
C PHE A 124 3.86 -2.60 11.99
N ILE A 125 3.06 -3.41 12.69
CA ILE A 125 2.93 -3.30 14.16
C ILE A 125 4.26 -3.55 14.87
N ARG A 126 5.06 -4.51 14.41
CA ARG A 126 6.40 -4.77 14.97
C ARG A 126 7.35 -3.62 14.69
N TYR A 127 7.31 -3.10 13.46
CA TYR A 127 8.11 -1.94 13.06
C TYR A 127 7.81 -0.71 13.90
N TRP A 128 6.52 -0.39 14.11
CA TRP A 128 6.08 0.79 14.86
C TRP A 128 6.46 0.74 16.35
N LYS A 129 6.53 -0.45 16.97
CA LYS A 129 6.97 -0.58 18.36
C LYS A 129 8.44 -0.19 18.59
N ASN A 130 9.26 -0.22 17.55
CA ASN A 130 10.69 0.04 17.62
C ASN A 130 11.07 1.47 17.17
N ARG A 131 10.06 2.32 16.91
CA ARG A 131 10.21 3.76 16.68
C ARG A 131 9.84 4.53 17.93
#